data_AF-A0A445J1P9-F1
#
_entry.id   AF-A0A445J1P9-F1
#
_cell.length_a   1.000
_cell.length_b   1.000
_cell.length_c   1.000
_cell.angle_alpha   90.00
_cell.angle_beta   90.00
_cell.angle_gamma   90.00
#
_symmetry.space_group_name_H-M   'P 1'
#
loop_
_entity.id
_entity.type
_entity.pdbx_description
1 polymer ?
#
loop_
_entity_poly.entity_id
_entity_poly.type
_entity_poly.pdbx_seq_one_letter_code
_entity_poly.pdbx_strand_id
1 'polypeptide(L)'
;MPVKIPTIQIKIFAKARGNQWEVDAIVSADAFENLKPAPDIFLAASRILNVPPMREKQPFVTVVFSRRVLSDNLIPGHNTESAKVSRQQLKEAIYASLFDINVPVVCAINQALLGAAGPAPEQVLDTSGKIVRARSSYYIVPASPDLGGLDMASTGADCPLDVVAIDGYQGQPLIFTPVNFNKGVIRVSTDLNIYFPVATSCPQTTVWKLKDYDYSTSQWFVTTGGDFGNPGSQTMANWFKIEKYEDAYKLVYCPSVCNDCSYPCSDIGIYQDQYGKRLALSSEPYKVKFLRA
;
A
#
# COMPACT_ATOMS: atom_id res chain seq x y z
N MET A 1 3.82 27.45 27.53
CA MET A 1 2.66 26.54 27.61
C MET A 1 3.20 25.14 27.90
N PRO A 2 2.69 24.39 28.89
CA PRO A 2 3.24 23.08 29.21
C PRO A 2 2.92 22.10 28.07
N VAL A 3 3.96 21.45 27.56
CA VAL A 3 3.86 20.40 26.53
C VAL A 3 3.15 19.20 27.16
N LYS A 4 1.97 18.83 26.63
CA LYS A 4 1.28 17.59 27.02
C LYS A 4 2.05 16.42 26.42
N ILE A 5 2.74 15.67 27.29
CA ILE A 5 3.48 14.46 26.92
C ILE A 5 2.46 13.32 26.68
N PRO A 6 2.53 12.59 25.56
CA PRO A 6 1.64 11.47 25.30
C PRO A 6 1.88 10.35 26.32
N THR A 7 0.85 10.02 27.09
CA THR A 7 0.89 8.95 28.09
C THR A 7 0.29 7.68 27.50
N ILE A 8 0.97 6.53 27.64
CA ILE A 8 0.48 5.25 27.13
C ILE A 8 -0.10 4.47 28.31
N GLN A 9 -1.39 4.19 28.26
CA GLN A 9 -2.01 3.22 29.15
C GLN A 9 -1.80 1.81 28.61
N ILE A 10 -1.19 0.97 29.42
CA ILE A 10 -0.90 -0.42 29.13
C ILE A 10 -1.69 -1.26 30.12
N LYS A 11 -2.66 -2.03 29.61
CA LYS A 11 -3.33 -3.07 30.39
C LYS A 11 -2.49 -4.32 30.37
N ILE A 12 -2.07 -4.76 31.56
CA ILE A 12 -1.30 -5.99 31.75
C ILE A 12 -2.20 -7.03 32.40
N PHE A 13 -2.38 -8.16 31.71
CA PHE A 13 -3.06 -9.32 32.26
C PHE A 13 -2.04 -10.38 32.65
N ALA A 14 -2.07 -10.79 33.91
CA ALA A 14 -1.28 -11.91 34.42
C ALA A 14 -2.23 -13.00 34.92
N LYS A 15 -2.00 -14.25 34.51
CA LYS A 15 -2.83 -15.40 34.91
C LYS A 15 -1.97 -16.47 35.55
N ALA A 16 -2.34 -16.90 36.75
CA ALA A 16 -1.69 -18.00 37.45
C ALA A 16 -2.77 -18.97 37.96
N ARG A 17 -2.69 -20.24 37.54
CA ARG A 17 -3.57 -21.38 37.90
C ARG A 17 -4.93 -20.99 38.51
N GLY A 18 -5.87 -20.63 37.63
CA GLY A 18 -7.26 -20.38 37.99
C GLY A 18 -7.61 -18.93 38.35
N ASN A 19 -6.64 -18.10 38.72
CA ASN A 19 -6.88 -16.70 39.06
C ASN A 19 -6.30 -15.76 37.98
N GLN A 20 -7.14 -14.83 37.53
CA GLN A 20 -6.77 -13.78 36.58
C GLN A 20 -6.65 -12.45 37.33
N TRP A 21 -5.51 -11.80 37.16
CA TRP A 21 -5.23 -10.48 37.73
C TRP A 21 -5.15 -9.48 36.57
N GLU A 22 -5.87 -8.37 36.71
CA GLU A 22 -5.81 -7.24 35.79
C GLU A 22 -5.14 -6.07 36.52
N VAL A 23 -4.09 -5.53 35.92
CA VAL A 23 -3.39 -4.35 36.43
C VAL A 23 -3.34 -3.30 35.33
N ASP A 24 -3.82 -2.11 35.65
CA ASP A 24 -3.71 -0.92 34.81
C ASP A 24 -2.39 -0.21 35.10
N ALA A 25 -1.51 -0.13 34.11
CA ALA A 25 -0.25 0.61 34.21
C ALA A 25 -0.26 1.81 33.25
N ILE A 26 0.06 2.99 33.77
CA ILE A 26 0.22 4.21 32.98
C ILE A 26 1.71 4.49 32.86
N VAL A 27 2.24 4.39 31.64
CA VAL A 27 3.67 4.61 31.38
C VAL A 27 3.83 5.84 30.49
N SER A 28 4.65 6.79 30.93
CA SER A 28 5.00 7.97 30.12
C SER A 28 5.82 7.54 28.90
N ALA A 29 5.59 8.15 27.73
CA ALA A 29 6.37 7.87 26.53
C ALA A 29 7.89 8.10 26.73
N ASP A 30 8.25 9.09 27.55
CA ASP A 30 9.65 9.44 27.87
C ASP A 30 10.40 8.33 28.64
N ALA A 31 9.64 7.41 29.27
CA ALA A 31 10.22 6.24 29.94
C ALA A 31 10.75 5.20 28.95
N PHE A 32 10.33 5.25 27.67
CA PHE A 32 10.83 4.34 26.62
C PHE A 32 12.13 4.81 25.97
N GLU A 33 12.41 6.11 25.92
CA GLU A 33 13.64 6.66 25.32
C GLU A 33 14.89 6.40 26.16
N ASN A 34 14.74 6.17 27.47
CA ASN A 34 15.88 6.02 28.39
C ASN A 34 16.20 4.56 28.77
N LEU A 35 15.58 3.56 28.11
CA LEU A 35 15.81 2.15 28.42
C LEU A 35 17.12 1.64 27.75
N LYS A 36 18.19 1.55 28.55
CA LYS A 36 19.41 0.80 28.22
C LYS A 36 19.18 -0.72 28.30
N PRO A 37 20.00 -1.58 27.65
CA PRO A 37 19.58 -2.91 27.22
C PRO A 37 19.25 -3.90 28.35
N ALA A 38 18.09 -4.53 28.16
CA ALA A 38 17.57 -5.86 28.50
C ALA A 38 17.46 -6.40 29.96
N PRO A 39 18.48 -6.70 30.78
CA PRO A 39 18.20 -7.46 32.02
C PRO A 39 17.51 -6.64 33.13
N ASP A 40 17.72 -5.32 33.17
CA ASP A 40 17.28 -4.47 34.27
C ASP A 40 15.84 -3.95 34.13
N ILE A 41 15.23 -4.07 32.94
CA ILE A 41 13.88 -3.55 32.65
C ILE A 41 12.81 -4.40 33.36
N PHE A 42 12.94 -5.73 33.30
CA PHE A 42 12.05 -6.64 34.00
C PHE A 42 12.22 -6.54 35.53
N LEU A 43 13.46 -6.29 35.99
CA LEU A 43 13.77 -6.11 37.42
C LEU A 43 13.25 -4.76 37.95
N ALA A 44 13.32 -3.70 37.14
CA ALA A 44 12.78 -2.38 37.46
C ALA A 44 11.24 -2.40 37.45
N ALA A 45 10.62 -3.04 36.44
CA ALA A 45 9.19 -3.22 36.38
C ALA A 45 8.65 -4.06 37.56
N SER A 46 9.35 -5.12 37.98
CA SER A 46 8.92 -5.95 39.12
C SER A 46 8.98 -5.19 40.46
N ARG A 47 9.97 -4.30 40.64
CA ARG A 47 10.11 -3.44 41.83
C ARG A 47 9.04 -2.35 41.89
N ILE A 48 8.69 -1.76 40.75
CA ILE A 48 7.62 -0.74 40.64
C ILE A 48 6.24 -1.38 40.90
N LEU A 49 6.05 -2.65 40.51
CA LEU A 49 4.82 -3.40 40.67
C LEU A 49 4.69 -4.12 42.04
N ASN A 50 5.65 -3.90 42.96
CA ASN A 50 5.72 -4.52 44.29
C ASN A 50 5.54 -6.06 44.30
N VAL A 51 6.08 -6.74 43.27
CA VAL A 51 6.01 -8.20 43.15
C VAL A 51 7.13 -8.81 43.99
N PRO A 52 6.85 -9.71 44.97
CA PRO A 52 7.88 -10.28 45.84
C PRO A 52 8.90 -11.10 45.03
N PRO A 53 10.19 -11.11 45.43
CA PRO A 53 11.22 -11.84 44.69
C PRO A 53 10.93 -13.35 44.72
N MET A 54 10.79 -13.95 43.54
CA MET A 54 10.49 -15.37 43.38
C MET A 54 11.65 -16.23 43.89
N ARG A 55 11.41 -17.01 44.95
CA ARG A 55 12.24 -18.15 45.35
C ARG A 55 11.73 -19.40 44.61
N GLU A 56 12.66 -20.06 43.93
CA GLU A 56 12.64 -21.36 43.25
C GLU A 56 11.33 -22.03 42.79
N LYS A 57 11.36 -22.38 41.48
CA LYS A 57 10.64 -23.45 40.75
C LYS A 57 9.12 -23.29 40.47
N GLN A 58 8.86 -22.70 39.29
CA GLN A 58 7.71 -22.83 38.34
C GLN A 58 6.34 -22.20 38.68
N PRO A 59 5.45 -21.92 37.68
CA PRO A 59 5.61 -21.85 36.21
C PRO A 59 5.15 -20.51 35.57
N PHE A 60 5.67 -20.24 34.36
CA PHE A 60 5.27 -19.29 33.30
C PHE A 60 4.27 -18.16 33.64
N VAL A 61 4.78 -16.94 33.75
CA VAL A 61 3.97 -15.71 33.69
C VAL A 61 3.80 -15.35 32.21
N THR A 62 2.57 -15.40 31.69
CA THR A 62 2.25 -14.86 30.37
C THR A 62 1.83 -13.40 30.53
N VAL A 63 2.60 -12.49 29.96
CA VAL A 63 2.31 -11.04 29.96
C VAL A 63 1.64 -10.70 28.63
N VAL A 64 0.37 -10.31 28.65
CA VAL A 64 -0.37 -9.88 27.46
C VAL A 64 -0.50 -8.36 27.48
N PHE A 65 0.05 -7.69 26.46
CA PHE A 65 -0.08 -6.25 26.27
C PHE A 65 -1.33 -5.94 25.45
N SER A 66 -2.30 -5.21 26.01
CA SER A 66 -3.46 -4.70 25.26
C SER A 66 -3.45 -3.18 25.25
N ARG A 67 -3.27 -2.56 24.07
CA ARG A 67 -3.35 -1.10 23.88
C ARG A 67 -4.82 -0.70 23.73
N ARG A 68 -5.31 0.20 24.58
CA ARG A 68 -6.59 0.90 24.35
C ARG A 68 -6.25 2.38 24.15
N VAL A 69 -6.41 2.89 22.93
CA VAL A 69 -6.25 4.33 22.65
C VAL A 69 -7.54 5.01 23.10
N LEU A 70 -7.48 5.79 24.18
CA LEU A 70 -8.57 6.71 24.53
C LEU A 70 -8.58 7.82 23.48
N SER A 71 -9.66 7.89 22.71
CA SER A 71 -9.88 8.89 21.68
C SER A 71 -10.14 10.25 22.30
N ASP A 72 -9.22 11.19 22.12
CA ASP A 72 -9.54 12.60 22.10
C ASP A 72 -8.94 13.20 20.83
N ASN A 73 -9.85 13.60 19.93
CA ASN A 73 -9.68 14.36 18.68
C ASN A 73 -8.24 14.65 18.23
N LEU A 74 -7.73 13.84 17.30
CA LEU A 74 -6.52 14.14 16.52
C LEU A 74 -6.79 13.91 15.02
N ILE A 75 -6.37 14.90 14.25
CA ILE A 75 -6.61 15.17 12.83
C ILE A 75 -6.14 14.01 11.93
N PRO A 76 -6.87 13.65 10.85
CA PRO A 76 -6.45 12.61 9.93
C PRO A 76 -5.37 13.14 8.99
N GLY A 77 -4.11 12.74 9.21
CA GLY A 77 -3.05 12.98 8.24
C GLY A 77 -1.67 13.13 8.86
N HIS A 78 -0.94 12.02 8.97
CA HIS A 78 0.46 11.90 8.55
C HIS A 78 0.98 10.50 8.92
N ASN A 79 1.22 9.65 7.91
CA ASN A 79 2.13 8.51 8.09
C ASN A 79 3.56 9.08 8.08
N THR A 80 3.98 9.72 9.17
CA THR A 80 5.37 10.19 9.32
C THR A 80 6.32 9.01 9.39
N GLU A 81 7.50 9.18 8.80
CA GLU A 81 8.59 8.21 8.80
C GLU A 81 8.95 7.76 10.24
N SER A 82 8.81 8.68 11.20
CA SER A 82 8.95 8.40 12.62
C SER A 82 8.01 7.30 13.13
N ALA A 83 6.75 7.25 12.67
CA ALA A 83 5.79 6.23 13.09
C ALA A 83 6.10 4.85 12.49
N LYS A 84 6.77 4.79 11.33
CA LYS A 84 7.25 3.53 10.74
C LYS A 84 8.49 3.02 11.48
N VAL A 85 9.44 3.92 11.78
CA VAL A 85 10.66 3.61 12.54
C VAL A 85 10.31 3.08 13.93
N SER A 86 9.38 3.73 14.65
CA SER A 86 8.96 3.26 15.97
C SER A 86 8.27 1.89 15.94
N ARG A 87 7.52 1.57 14.87
CA ARG A 87 6.92 0.23 14.68
C ARG A 87 7.98 -0.83 14.40
N GLN A 88 9.02 -0.49 13.63
CA GLN A 88 10.12 -1.41 13.34
C GLN A 88 10.97 -1.67 14.59
N GLN A 89 11.32 -0.64 15.35
CA GLN A 89 12.07 -0.78 16.60
C GLN A 89 11.31 -1.62 17.64
N LEU A 90 9.99 -1.43 17.75
CA LEU A 90 9.14 -2.26 18.61
C LEU A 90 9.16 -3.74 18.17
N LYS A 91 9.15 -4.00 16.86
CA LYS A 91 9.22 -5.34 16.29
C LYS A 91 10.56 -6.02 16.59
N GLU A 92 11.67 -5.32 16.41
CA GLU A 92 13.02 -5.85 16.71
C GLU A 92 13.21 -6.13 18.20
N ALA A 93 12.73 -5.24 19.07
CA ALA A 93 12.81 -5.44 20.52
C ALA A 93 11.99 -6.66 21.00
N ILE A 94 10.83 -6.90 20.38
CA ILE A 94 10.00 -8.09 20.64
C ILE A 94 10.71 -9.36 20.14
N TYR A 95 11.31 -9.33 18.94
CA TYR A 95 12.04 -10.49 18.41
C TYR A 95 13.27 -10.86 19.23
N ALA A 96 14.05 -9.85 19.65
CA ALA A 96 15.25 -10.06 20.47
C ALA A 96 14.93 -10.64 21.85
N SER A 97 13.77 -10.31 22.43
CA SER A 97 13.35 -10.82 23.75
C SER A 97 12.68 -12.20 23.70
N LEU A 98 12.28 -12.66 22.51
CA LEU A 98 11.64 -13.97 22.32
C LEU A 98 12.62 -15.07 21.87
N PHE A 99 13.82 -14.70 21.40
CA PHE A 99 14.83 -15.65 20.92
C PHE A 99 15.37 -16.59 22.02
N ASP A 100 15.22 -16.21 23.29
CA ASP A 100 15.64 -17.00 24.45
C ASP A 100 14.54 -17.92 25.02
N ILE A 101 13.33 -17.91 24.46
CA ILE A 101 12.19 -18.67 24.98
C ILE A 101 11.86 -19.81 24.02
N ASN A 102 11.90 -21.04 24.53
CA ASN A 102 11.59 -22.26 23.77
C ASN A 102 10.31 -22.14 22.91
N VAL A 103 10.40 -22.80 21.76
CA VAL A 103 9.67 -22.66 20.49
C VAL A 103 8.11 -22.64 20.50
N PRO A 104 7.33 -23.10 21.51
CA PRO A 104 5.86 -23.06 21.41
C PRO A 104 5.19 -21.67 21.53
N VAL A 105 5.86 -20.65 22.10
CA VAL A 105 5.25 -19.34 22.38
C VAL A 105 5.16 -18.43 21.14
N VAL A 106 5.98 -18.69 20.12
CA VAL A 106 6.04 -17.88 18.88
C VAL A 106 4.72 -17.94 18.07
N CYS A 107 3.92 -19.00 18.21
CA CYS A 107 2.70 -19.18 17.42
C CYS A 107 1.55 -18.24 17.82
N ALA A 108 1.46 -17.81 19.09
CA ALA A 108 0.36 -16.96 19.56
C ALA A 108 0.51 -15.47 19.15
N ILE A 109 1.72 -15.05 18.77
CA ILE A 109 2.04 -13.65 18.46
C ILE A 109 1.59 -13.30 17.03
N ASN A 110 1.62 -14.28 16.12
CA ASN A 110 1.14 -14.09 14.74
C ASN A 110 -0.36 -13.80 14.66
N GLN A 111 -1.17 -14.27 15.63
CA GLN A 111 -2.61 -13.97 15.65
C GLN A 111 -2.92 -12.57 16.21
N ALA A 112 -2.05 -12.01 17.06
CA ALA A 112 -2.22 -10.67 17.63
C ALA A 112 -1.71 -9.54 16.72
N LEU A 113 -0.76 -9.83 15.81
CA LEU A 113 -0.24 -8.83 14.86
C LEU A 113 -1.17 -8.63 13.65
N LEU A 114 -2.09 -9.55 13.39
CA LEU A 114 -3.05 -9.47 12.27
C LEU A 114 -4.14 -8.41 12.46
N GLY A 115 -4.30 -7.86 13.67
CA GLY A 115 -5.27 -6.80 13.98
C GLY A 115 -4.80 -5.36 13.72
N ALA A 116 -3.60 -5.16 13.17
CA ALA A 116 -3.00 -3.84 12.98
C ALA A 116 -3.02 -3.33 11.52
N ALA A 117 -3.78 -3.96 10.63
CA ALA A 117 -4.01 -3.41 9.29
C ALA A 117 -5.16 -2.39 9.35
N GLY A 118 -4.89 -1.13 8.98
CA GLY A 118 -5.94 -0.17 8.68
C GLY A 118 -6.89 -0.72 7.59
N PRO A 119 -8.08 -0.13 7.41
CA PRO A 119 -9.01 -0.60 6.39
C PRO A 119 -8.31 -0.63 5.02
N ALA A 120 -8.42 -1.75 4.31
CA ALA A 120 -7.87 -1.87 2.97
C ALA A 120 -8.53 -0.81 2.05
N PRO A 121 -7.80 -0.25 1.06
CA PRO A 121 -8.36 0.74 0.14
C PRO A 121 -9.63 0.24 -0.54
N GLU A 122 -10.52 1.15 -0.94
CA GLU A 122 -11.78 0.79 -1.59
C GLU A 122 -11.56 -0.07 -2.85
N GLN A 123 -12.52 -0.93 -3.16
CA GLN A 123 -12.48 -1.78 -4.33
C GLN A 123 -12.87 -0.96 -5.56
N VAL A 124 -12.20 -1.22 -6.69
CA VAL A 124 -12.63 -0.65 -7.97
C VAL A 124 -13.84 -1.44 -8.47
N LEU A 125 -14.86 -0.74 -8.94
CA LEU A 125 -16.09 -1.32 -9.47
C LEU A 125 -16.15 -1.11 -10.98
N ASP A 126 -16.66 -2.10 -11.70
CA ASP A 126 -17.01 -1.99 -13.10
C ASP A 126 -18.35 -1.27 -13.28
N THR A 127 -18.72 -1.00 -14.54
CA THR A 127 -19.96 -0.34 -14.95
C THR A 127 -21.23 -1.09 -14.52
N SER A 128 -21.13 -2.38 -14.16
CA SER A 128 -22.24 -3.18 -13.61
C SER A 128 -22.31 -3.16 -12.08
N GLY A 129 -21.42 -2.41 -11.42
CA GLY A 129 -21.29 -2.35 -9.96
C GLY A 129 -20.57 -3.56 -9.35
N LYS A 130 -19.92 -4.40 -10.17
CA LYS A 130 -19.17 -5.57 -9.70
C LYS A 130 -17.70 -5.22 -9.49
N ILE A 131 -17.06 -5.94 -8.58
CA ILE A 131 -15.65 -5.74 -8.25
C ILE A 131 -14.75 -6.06 -9.45
N VAL A 132 -13.85 -5.13 -9.80
CA VAL A 132 -12.79 -5.36 -10.78
C VAL A 132 -11.79 -6.36 -10.22
N ARG A 133 -11.52 -7.43 -10.98
CA ARG A 133 -10.65 -8.53 -10.58
C ARG A 133 -9.35 -8.55 -11.37
N ALA A 134 -8.27 -8.90 -10.69
CA ALA A 134 -7.02 -9.22 -11.37
C ALA A 134 -7.23 -10.40 -12.33
N ARG A 135 -6.44 -10.47 -13.41
CA ARG A 135 -6.50 -11.55 -14.43
C ARG A 135 -7.84 -11.69 -15.15
N SER A 136 -8.72 -10.70 -15.04
CA SER A 136 -9.95 -10.59 -15.83
C SER A 136 -9.78 -9.45 -16.82
N SER A 137 -10.35 -9.62 -18.01
CA SER A 137 -10.26 -8.63 -19.09
C SER A 137 -11.32 -7.54 -18.93
N TYR A 138 -10.90 -6.29 -19.10
CA TYR A 138 -11.77 -5.11 -19.06
C TYR A 138 -11.39 -4.14 -20.17
N TYR A 139 -12.37 -3.43 -20.71
CA TYR A 139 -12.14 -2.21 -21.47
C TYR A 139 -12.06 -1.03 -20.50
N ILE A 140 -11.14 -0.11 -20.75
CA ILE A 140 -11.15 1.22 -20.13
C ILE A 140 -11.86 2.15 -21.12
N VAL A 141 -13.03 2.64 -20.72
CA VAL A 141 -13.90 3.48 -21.56
C VAL A 141 -14.05 4.87 -20.92
N PRO A 142 -14.29 5.93 -21.72
CA PRO A 142 -14.60 7.24 -21.15
C PRO A 142 -15.85 7.15 -20.27
N ALA A 143 -15.91 7.99 -19.23
CA ALA A 143 -17.12 8.14 -18.42
C ALA A 143 -18.19 9.02 -19.11
N SER A 144 -17.83 9.72 -20.18
CA SER A 144 -18.76 10.48 -21.03
C SER A 144 -19.63 9.52 -21.85
N PRO A 145 -20.79 9.98 -22.38
CA PRO A 145 -21.62 9.15 -23.26
C PRO A 145 -20.97 8.82 -24.61
N ASP A 146 -19.80 9.40 -24.90
CA ASP A 146 -19.09 9.16 -26.14
C ASP A 146 -18.62 7.71 -26.21
N LEU A 147 -18.82 7.09 -27.37
CA LEU A 147 -18.32 5.74 -27.61
C LEU A 147 -16.82 5.80 -27.86
N GLY A 148 -16.05 5.06 -27.07
CA GLY A 148 -14.60 5.03 -27.18
C GLY A 148 -13.96 4.10 -26.16
N GLY A 149 -12.64 4.06 -26.18
CA GLY A 149 -11.86 3.25 -25.25
C GLY A 149 -10.38 3.42 -25.46
N LEU A 150 -9.59 2.48 -24.94
CA LEU A 150 -8.13 2.50 -25.08
C LEU A 150 -7.64 1.39 -26.01
N ASP A 151 -6.68 1.72 -26.85
CA ASP A 151 -6.02 0.82 -27.79
C ASP A 151 -4.51 1.12 -27.87
N MET A 152 -3.81 0.42 -28.75
CA MET A 152 -2.38 0.61 -29.03
C MET A 152 -2.19 1.09 -30.47
N ALA A 153 -1.32 2.09 -30.68
CA ALA A 153 -1.01 2.59 -32.02
C ALA A 153 0.47 2.97 -32.17
N SER A 154 0.98 2.92 -33.40
CA SER A 154 2.30 3.43 -33.74
C SER A 154 2.28 4.96 -33.81
N THR A 155 3.20 5.62 -33.11
CA THR A 155 3.24 7.10 -32.99
C THR A 155 4.62 7.62 -33.39
N GLY A 156 4.91 7.55 -34.70
CA GLY A 156 6.17 8.02 -35.30
C GLY A 156 7.33 7.01 -35.28
N ALA A 157 7.21 5.93 -34.51
CA ALA A 157 8.08 4.77 -34.55
C ALA A 157 7.23 3.49 -34.64
N ASP A 158 7.77 2.44 -35.25
CA ASP A 158 7.05 1.18 -35.42
C ASP A 158 6.81 0.49 -34.07
N CYS A 159 7.80 0.52 -33.17
CA CYS A 159 7.74 -0.10 -31.85
C CYS A 159 8.54 0.69 -30.78
N PRO A 160 8.15 0.62 -29.50
CA PRO A 160 6.92 0.02 -28.98
C PRO A 160 5.67 0.81 -29.42
N LEU A 161 4.50 0.21 -29.26
CA LEU A 161 3.23 0.90 -29.52
C LEU A 161 2.90 1.80 -28.32
N ASP A 162 2.29 2.94 -28.60
CA ASP A 162 1.83 3.87 -27.57
C ASP A 162 0.35 3.63 -27.23
N VAL A 163 -0.03 3.94 -26.00
CA VAL A 163 -1.40 3.79 -25.54
C VAL A 163 -2.20 5.02 -25.99
N VAL A 164 -3.27 4.77 -26.74
CA VAL A 164 -4.11 5.81 -27.33
C VAL A 164 -5.57 5.63 -26.91
N ALA A 165 -6.28 6.74 -26.77
CA ALA A 165 -7.73 6.75 -26.75
C ALA A 165 -8.26 6.78 -28.19
N ILE A 166 -9.31 6.02 -28.41
CA ILE A 166 -9.98 5.91 -29.70
C ILE A 166 -11.47 6.22 -29.55
N ASP A 167 -12.09 6.58 -30.66
CA ASP A 167 -13.53 6.83 -30.73
C ASP A 167 -14.21 5.69 -31.52
N GLY A 168 -15.51 5.47 -31.25
CA GLY A 168 -16.37 4.59 -32.04
C GLY A 168 -16.42 3.12 -31.61
N TYR A 169 -15.49 2.63 -30.79
CA TYR A 169 -15.59 1.31 -30.13
C TYR A 169 -14.82 1.28 -28.82
N GLN A 170 -14.98 0.21 -28.03
CA GLN A 170 -14.46 0.09 -26.66
C GLN A 170 -12.93 -0.09 -26.57
N GLY A 171 -12.22 -0.17 -27.69
CA GLY A 171 -10.79 -0.43 -27.74
C GLY A 171 -10.43 -1.90 -27.50
N GLN A 172 -9.21 -2.13 -27.05
CA GLN A 172 -8.68 -3.45 -26.74
C GLN A 172 -8.89 -3.76 -25.25
N PRO A 173 -9.37 -4.97 -24.87
CA PRO A 173 -9.39 -5.36 -23.46
C PRO A 173 -7.98 -5.37 -22.87
N LEU A 174 -7.89 -5.07 -21.59
CA LEU A 174 -6.66 -5.10 -20.82
C LEU A 174 -6.87 -5.80 -19.47
N ILE A 175 -5.76 -6.14 -18.83
CA ILE A 175 -5.73 -6.85 -17.55
C ILE A 175 -4.90 -6.06 -16.55
N PHE A 176 -5.38 -6.05 -15.31
CA PHE A 176 -4.68 -5.48 -14.16
C PHE A 176 -3.98 -6.58 -13.35
N THR A 177 -2.73 -6.32 -12.97
CA THR A 177 -1.97 -7.15 -12.02
C THR A 177 -1.52 -6.27 -10.86
N PRO A 178 -2.04 -6.46 -9.64
CA PRO A 178 -1.62 -5.67 -8.49
C PRO A 178 -0.20 -6.04 -8.05
N VAL A 179 0.49 -5.07 -7.45
CA VAL A 179 1.85 -5.21 -6.92
C VAL A 179 2.02 -6.45 -6.03
N ASN A 180 0.99 -6.78 -5.26
CA ASN A 180 0.89 -8.07 -4.61
C ASN A 180 0.10 -9.04 -5.49
N PHE A 181 0.81 -9.84 -6.29
CA PHE A 181 0.23 -10.77 -7.27
C PHE A 181 -0.69 -11.85 -6.67
N ASN A 182 -0.66 -12.07 -5.35
CA ASN A 182 -1.56 -12.99 -4.65
C ASN A 182 -2.93 -12.37 -4.36
N LYS A 183 -3.11 -11.06 -4.56
CA LYS A 183 -4.39 -10.38 -4.37
C LYS A 183 -5.17 -10.37 -5.68
N GLY A 184 -6.41 -10.87 -5.63
CA GLY A 184 -7.29 -10.94 -6.80
C GLY A 184 -8.26 -9.77 -6.97
N VAL A 185 -8.32 -8.85 -6.01
CA VAL A 185 -9.21 -7.67 -6.04
C VAL A 185 -8.40 -6.44 -6.39
N ILE A 186 -8.84 -5.70 -7.41
CA ILE A 186 -8.25 -4.42 -7.78
C ILE A 186 -8.83 -3.35 -6.85
N ARG A 187 -7.95 -2.57 -6.23
CA ARG A 187 -8.29 -1.53 -5.27
C ARG A 187 -7.71 -0.20 -5.73
N VAL A 188 -8.36 0.88 -5.31
CA VAL A 188 -7.83 2.22 -5.53
C VAL A 188 -6.51 2.41 -4.78
N SER A 189 -5.70 3.36 -5.21
CA SER A 189 -4.43 3.74 -4.57
C SER A 189 -3.44 2.59 -4.35
N THR A 190 -3.54 1.53 -5.16
CA THR A 190 -2.66 0.36 -5.15
C THR A 190 -1.87 0.33 -6.44
N ASP A 191 -0.55 0.12 -6.37
CA ASP A 191 0.29 -0.01 -7.57
C ASP A 191 -0.11 -1.24 -8.40
N LEU A 192 -0.27 -1.04 -9.71
CA LEU A 192 -0.69 -2.03 -10.69
C LEU A 192 0.23 -2.00 -11.91
N ASN A 193 0.51 -3.18 -12.48
CA ASN A 193 0.83 -3.27 -13.90
C ASN A 193 -0.47 -3.39 -14.70
N ILE A 194 -0.50 -2.75 -15.87
CA ILE A 194 -1.60 -2.75 -16.82
C ILE A 194 -1.05 -3.27 -18.15
N TYR A 195 -1.76 -4.17 -18.83
CA TYR A 195 -1.31 -4.69 -20.11
C TYR A 195 -2.45 -5.20 -20.99
N PHE A 196 -2.23 -5.17 -22.30
CA PHE A 196 -3.15 -5.75 -23.28
C PHE A 196 -2.80 -7.22 -23.53
N PRO A 197 -3.68 -8.21 -23.28
CA PRO A 197 -3.39 -9.64 -23.44
C PRO A 197 -3.50 -10.09 -24.91
N VAL A 198 -2.86 -9.36 -25.82
CA VAL A 198 -2.81 -9.66 -27.26
C VAL A 198 -1.39 -9.68 -27.76
N ALA A 199 -1.14 -10.55 -28.73
CA ALA A 199 0.10 -10.53 -29.48
C ALA A 199 0.12 -9.32 -30.43
N THR A 200 1.28 -8.68 -30.54
CA THR A 200 1.52 -7.58 -31.49
C THR A 200 2.68 -7.96 -32.41
N SER A 201 2.92 -7.18 -33.45
CA SER A 201 4.12 -7.31 -34.29
C SER A 201 5.40 -6.82 -33.60
N CYS A 202 5.28 -6.13 -32.46
CA CYS A 202 6.42 -5.61 -31.73
C CYS A 202 7.06 -6.70 -30.86
N PRO A 203 8.41 -6.75 -30.79
CA PRO A 203 9.10 -7.71 -29.94
C PRO A 203 8.95 -7.41 -28.43
N GLN A 204 8.60 -6.17 -28.07
CA GLN A 204 8.36 -5.75 -26.70
C GLN A 204 7.02 -6.25 -26.16
N THR A 205 6.89 -6.28 -24.83
CA THR A 205 5.61 -6.62 -24.17
C THR A 205 4.56 -5.53 -24.42
N THR A 206 3.31 -5.85 -24.09
CA THR A 206 2.19 -4.89 -24.06
C THR A 206 1.97 -4.28 -22.67
N VAL A 207 2.91 -4.48 -21.74
CA VAL A 207 2.85 -3.90 -20.40
C VAL A 207 3.06 -2.40 -20.51
N TRP A 208 2.19 -1.64 -19.87
CA TRP A 208 2.27 -0.19 -19.85
C TRP A 208 3.51 0.27 -19.11
N LYS A 209 4.09 1.35 -19.61
CA LYS A 209 5.26 2.01 -19.05
C LYS A 209 5.17 3.51 -19.31
N LEU A 210 5.60 4.32 -18.36
CA LEU A 210 5.85 5.74 -18.60
C LEU A 210 7.11 5.90 -19.45
N LYS A 211 6.97 6.54 -20.60
CA LYS A 211 8.07 6.83 -21.52
C LYS A 211 9.00 7.88 -20.93
N ASP A 212 10.23 7.92 -21.43
CA ASP A 212 11.11 9.05 -21.19
C ASP A 212 10.46 10.35 -21.66
N TYR A 213 10.79 11.45 -20.98
CA TYR A 213 10.22 12.76 -21.29
C TYR A 213 10.46 13.16 -22.75
N ASP A 214 9.38 13.50 -23.44
CA ASP A 214 9.45 13.97 -24.81
C ASP A 214 9.63 15.49 -24.82
N TYR A 215 10.85 15.93 -25.11
CA TYR A 215 11.18 17.35 -25.19
C TYR A 215 10.49 18.09 -26.34
N SER A 216 10.04 17.38 -27.38
CA SER A 216 9.41 18.01 -28.55
C SER A 216 7.97 18.46 -28.26
N THR A 217 7.24 17.67 -27.49
CA THR A 217 5.86 17.96 -27.06
C THR A 217 5.78 18.47 -25.62
N SER A 218 6.89 18.40 -24.88
CA SER A 218 6.95 18.66 -23.44
C SER A 218 6.01 17.76 -22.63
N GLN A 219 5.97 16.47 -22.97
CA GLN A 219 5.04 15.50 -22.36
C GLN A 219 5.73 14.24 -21.84
N TRP A 220 5.11 13.64 -20.83
CA TRP A 220 5.40 12.28 -20.37
C TRP A 220 4.31 11.34 -20.86
N PHE A 221 4.58 10.58 -21.92
CA PHE A 221 3.58 9.69 -22.53
C PHE A 221 3.54 8.31 -21.87
N VAL A 222 2.41 7.63 -22.00
CA VAL A 222 2.25 6.22 -21.67
C VAL A 222 2.44 5.38 -22.92
N THR A 223 3.37 4.43 -22.85
CA THR A 223 3.73 3.52 -23.94
C THR A 223 3.63 2.07 -23.47
N THR A 224 3.81 1.11 -24.37
CA THR A 224 4.00 -0.31 -24.01
C THR A 224 5.47 -0.69 -23.91
N GLY A 225 5.77 -1.96 -23.68
CA GLY A 225 7.13 -2.48 -23.56
C GLY A 225 7.72 -2.39 -22.16
N GLY A 226 6.88 -2.25 -21.14
CA GLY A 226 7.29 -2.39 -19.74
C GLY A 226 7.57 -3.83 -19.33
N ASP A 227 7.97 -4.00 -18.08
CA ASP A 227 8.22 -5.30 -17.46
C ASP A 227 7.14 -5.64 -16.44
N PHE A 228 6.81 -6.93 -16.32
CA PHE A 228 5.92 -7.42 -15.28
C PHE A 228 6.63 -7.52 -13.93
N GLY A 229 5.96 -7.04 -12.88
CA GLY A 229 6.38 -7.28 -11.50
C GLY A 229 7.71 -6.64 -11.14
N ASN A 230 8.48 -7.33 -10.28
CA ASN A 230 9.75 -6.86 -9.73
C ASN A 230 9.67 -5.42 -9.16
N PRO A 231 8.71 -5.13 -8.24
CA PRO A 231 8.49 -3.77 -7.76
C PRO A 231 9.76 -3.20 -7.12
N GLY A 232 10.21 -2.07 -7.64
CA GLY A 232 11.41 -1.39 -7.18
C GLY A 232 11.82 -0.27 -8.13
N SER A 233 13.02 0.26 -7.92
CA SER A 233 13.58 1.35 -8.73
C SER A 233 13.71 0.99 -10.22
N GLN A 234 14.03 -0.27 -10.54
CA GLN A 234 14.26 -0.72 -11.91
C GLN A 234 12.98 -0.81 -12.76
N THR A 235 11.82 -1.06 -12.14
CA THR A 235 10.53 -1.23 -12.85
C THR A 235 9.55 -0.09 -12.56
N MET A 236 10.02 0.99 -11.93
CA MET A 236 9.20 2.09 -11.44
C MET A 236 8.23 2.64 -12.48
N ALA A 237 8.71 2.82 -13.72
CA ALA A 237 7.94 3.36 -14.82
C ALA A 237 6.73 2.50 -15.21
N ASN A 238 6.66 1.24 -14.75
CA ASN A 238 5.65 0.26 -15.13
C ASN A 238 4.47 0.20 -14.15
N TRP A 239 4.45 1.06 -13.13
CA TRP A 239 3.49 1.02 -12.02
C TRP A 239 2.54 2.21 -12.06
N PHE A 240 1.25 1.90 -12.15
CA PHE A 240 0.16 2.85 -12.23
C PHE A 240 -0.85 2.62 -11.11
N LYS A 241 -1.69 3.61 -10.84
CA LYS A 241 -2.78 3.51 -9.87
C LYS A 241 -4.11 3.87 -10.53
N ILE A 242 -5.17 3.34 -9.95
CA ILE A 242 -6.55 3.77 -10.20
C ILE A 242 -6.97 4.58 -8.98
N GLU A 243 -7.55 5.75 -9.20
CA GLU A 243 -8.10 6.59 -8.13
C GLU A 243 -9.57 6.90 -8.40
N LYS A 244 -10.34 7.17 -7.34
CA LYS A 244 -11.69 7.73 -7.49
C LYS A 244 -11.61 9.11 -8.11
N TYR A 245 -12.56 9.40 -8.98
CA TYR A 245 -12.71 10.72 -9.57
C TYR A 245 -14.19 11.00 -9.85
N GLU A 246 -14.79 11.82 -8.99
CA GLU A 246 -16.23 12.10 -8.98
C GLU A 246 -17.07 10.81 -8.87
N ASP A 247 -18.00 10.58 -9.81
CA ASP A 247 -18.80 9.35 -9.94
C ASP A 247 -18.09 8.22 -10.71
N ALA A 248 -16.82 8.40 -11.06
CA ALA A 248 -16.04 7.46 -11.87
C ALA A 248 -14.61 7.29 -11.32
N TYR A 249 -13.65 6.99 -12.20
CA TYR A 249 -12.26 6.78 -11.86
C TYR A 249 -11.33 7.59 -12.76
N LYS A 250 -10.08 7.71 -12.35
CA LYS A 250 -8.97 8.20 -13.16
C LYS A 250 -7.75 7.29 -13.01
N LEU A 251 -6.87 7.34 -14.01
CA LEU A 251 -5.57 6.67 -13.96
C LEU A 251 -4.51 7.67 -13.48
N VAL A 252 -3.56 7.19 -12.69
CA VAL A 252 -2.52 8.02 -12.07
C VAL A 252 -1.18 7.32 -12.21
N TYR A 253 -0.14 8.08 -12.52
CA TYR A 253 1.25 7.65 -12.36
C TYR A 253 1.83 8.31 -11.12
N CYS A 254 1.95 7.54 -10.04
CA CYS A 254 2.57 7.96 -8.79
C CYS A 254 3.01 6.73 -7.98
N PRO A 255 4.00 5.98 -8.49
CA PRO A 255 4.33 4.63 -8.01
C PRO A 255 4.89 4.61 -6.59
N SER A 256 4.39 3.74 -5.71
CA SER A 256 4.91 3.62 -4.32
C SER A 256 5.89 2.46 -4.14
N VAL A 257 6.42 1.91 -5.24
CA VAL A 257 7.36 0.77 -5.22
C VAL A 257 8.81 1.13 -4.91
N CYS A 258 9.16 2.42 -4.90
CA CYS A 258 10.45 2.93 -4.44
C CYS A 258 10.25 4.23 -3.66
N ASN A 259 10.68 4.24 -2.40
CA ASN A 259 10.49 5.39 -1.51
C ASN A 259 11.52 6.51 -1.73
N ASP A 260 12.75 6.17 -2.13
CA ASP A 260 13.87 7.12 -2.22
C ASP A 260 14.11 7.64 -3.65
N CYS A 261 13.23 7.27 -4.57
CA CYS A 261 13.36 7.62 -5.98
C CYS A 261 12.59 8.90 -6.29
N SER A 262 13.15 9.73 -7.18
CA SER A 262 12.51 10.94 -7.68
C SER A 262 11.86 10.66 -9.04
N TYR A 263 10.58 10.98 -9.17
CA TYR A 263 9.79 10.76 -10.39
C TYR A 263 8.62 11.74 -10.43
N PRO A 264 8.06 12.04 -11.62
CA PRO A 264 6.85 12.84 -11.71
C PRO A 264 5.68 12.08 -11.10
N CYS A 265 4.86 12.75 -10.30
CA CYS A 265 3.60 12.21 -9.78
C CYS A 265 2.46 13.05 -10.34
N SER A 266 1.63 12.47 -11.20
CA SER A 266 0.57 13.20 -11.89
C SER A 266 -0.56 12.27 -12.35
N ASP A 267 -1.71 12.87 -12.63
CA ASP A 267 -2.82 12.17 -13.26
C ASP A 267 -2.50 11.86 -14.73
N ILE A 268 -3.21 10.90 -15.32
CA ILE A 268 -3.11 10.59 -16.74
C ILE A 268 -4.32 11.16 -17.47
N GLY A 269 -4.06 11.99 -18.47
CA GLY A 269 -5.04 12.63 -19.34
C GLY A 269 -4.85 12.27 -20.81
N ILE A 270 -5.62 12.94 -21.66
CA ILE A 270 -5.52 12.83 -23.11
C ILE A 270 -4.72 14.02 -23.66
N TYR A 271 -3.71 13.72 -24.45
CA TYR A 271 -2.97 14.69 -25.25
C TYR A 271 -3.25 14.45 -26.73
N GLN A 272 -3.80 15.46 -27.41
CA GLN A 272 -4.09 15.38 -28.83
C GLN A 272 -2.87 15.87 -29.63
N ASP A 273 -2.31 15.00 -30.44
CA ASP A 273 -1.27 15.34 -31.42
C ASP A 273 -1.59 14.78 -32.81
N GLN A 274 -0.62 14.87 -33.72
CA GLN A 274 -0.73 14.39 -35.09
C GLN A 274 -0.89 12.86 -35.21
N TYR A 275 -0.59 12.10 -34.16
CA TYR A 275 -0.77 10.64 -34.10
C TYR A 275 -2.09 10.25 -33.41
N GLY A 276 -2.84 11.21 -32.87
CA GLY A 276 -4.15 10.97 -32.26
C GLY A 276 -4.21 11.40 -30.79
N LYS A 277 -5.11 10.76 -30.04
CA LYS A 277 -5.36 11.02 -28.61
C LYS A 277 -4.46 10.13 -27.75
N ARG A 278 -3.22 10.54 -27.50
CA ARG A 278 -2.26 9.76 -26.71
C ARG A 278 -2.47 9.98 -25.22
N LEU A 279 -2.17 8.96 -24.40
CA LEU A 279 -2.19 9.11 -22.95
C LEU A 279 -0.89 9.76 -22.47
N ALA A 280 -1.03 10.80 -21.64
CA ALA A 280 0.11 11.54 -21.07
C ALA A 280 -0.18 12.00 -19.65
N LEU A 281 0.87 12.35 -18.89
CA LEU A 281 0.69 13.03 -17.61
C LEU A 281 0.02 14.39 -17.82
N SER A 282 -1.00 14.69 -17.01
CA SER A 282 -1.84 15.87 -17.19
C SER A 282 -2.39 16.35 -15.84
N SER A 283 -2.66 17.65 -15.72
CA SER A 283 -3.48 18.21 -14.63
C SER A 283 -4.97 17.93 -14.82
N GLU A 284 -5.38 17.60 -16.05
CA GLU A 284 -6.75 17.25 -16.42
C GLU A 284 -6.84 15.73 -16.64
N PRO A 285 -7.35 14.96 -15.66
CA PRO A 285 -7.41 13.51 -15.75
C PRO A 285 -8.42 13.04 -16.79
N TYR A 286 -8.09 11.95 -17.49
CA TYR A 286 -9.05 11.24 -18.31
C TYR A 286 -10.00 10.45 -17.41
N LYS A 287 -11.24 10.91 -17.34
CA LYS A 287 -12.30 10.29 -16.52
C LYS A 287 -12.80 9.01 -17.18
N VAL A 288 -12.59 7.88 -16.52
CA VAL A 288 -12.82 6.54 -17.08
C VAL A 288 -13.72 5.67 -16.21
N LYS A 289 -14.36 4.70 -16.86
CA LYS A 289 -15.06 3.57 -16.24
C LYS A 289 -14.49 2.26 -16.78
N PHE A 290 -14.71 1.18 -16.03
CA PHE A 290 -14.26 -0.15 -16.42
C PHE A 290 -15.44 -0.98 -16.91
N LEU A 291 -15.38 -1.44 -18.15
CA LEU A 291 -16.39 -2.33 -18.74
C LEU A 291 -15.82 -3.74 -18.81
N ARG A 292 -16.55 -4.73 -18.27
CA ARG A 292 -16.14 -6.13 -18.36
C ARG A 292 -16.14 -6.58 -19.83
N ALA A 293 -15.03 -7.18 -20.28
CA ALA A 293 -14.92 -7.78 -21.62
C ALA A 293 -15.46 -9.21 -21.66
#